data_AF-A0A1T3MMZ8-F1
#
_entry.id   AF-A0A1T3MMZ8-F1
#
_cell.length_a   1.000
_cell.length_b   1.000
_cell.length_c   1.000
_cell.angle_alpha   90.00
_cell.angle_beta   90.00
_cell.angle_gamma   90.00
#
_symmetry.space_group_name_H-M   'P 1'
#
loop_
_entity.id
_entity.type
_entity.pdbx_description
1 polymer ?
#
loop_
_entity_poly.entity_id
_entity_poly.type
_entity_poly.pdbx_seq_one_letter_code
_entity_poly.pdbx_strand_id
1 'polypeptide(L)'
;MKKLLLGLLVASTVLNSCRKDDYYNQNLIPNVDQATQNSYDDTAIKDYLDTHYFDDRGKIKTFDDTNKPDDKNVKLSTLAKTLPSGVIYVVRPNAQPTNGTDVKDKNVLQIMQVAFATRAIKGTDDKIVFTGSLPFFNTVDQGGVAKDDPLWFYAKKALIASEQKRLDAATTNNTVKVTNSYFEIEGFQEAIKLFKSFTNDVTANYNLQGLIIVPSRAAFAKDPHYNYVGASLNDYSFFFNFQLYGSRERTPSEE
;
A
#
# COMPACT_ATOMS: atom_id res chain seq x y z
N MET A 1 -24.43 41.57 52.75
CA MET A 1 -25.68 41.59 51.96
C MET A 1 -25.36 41.20 50.52
N LYS A 2 -26.05 40.16 49.98
CA LYS A 2 -26.54 40.04 48.57
C LYS A 2 -25.48 40.16 47.44
N LYS A 3 -25.24 39.27 46.47
CA LYS A 3 -25.90 38.06 45.91
C LYS A 3 -24.80 37.31 45.12
N LEU A 4 -24.64 35.99 45.20
CA LEU A 4 -25.22 35.01 44.26
C LEU A 4 -25.20 35.46 42.80
N LEU A 5 -24.27 34.90 42.00
CA LEU A 5 -24.51 34.55 40.60
C LEU A 5 -23.68 33.31 40.23
N LEU A 6 -24.45 32.29 39.86
CA LEU A 6 -24.08 30.93 39.49
C LEU A 6 -23.67 30.92 38.01
N GLY A 7 -22.48 30.41 37.70
CA GLY A 7 -22.06 30.10 36.33
C GLY A 7 -21.67 28.63 36.25
N LEU A 8 -22.64 27.78 35.88
CA LEU A 8 -22.38 26.41 35.46
C LEU A 8 -21.51 26.43 34.20
N LEU A 9 -20.25 26.01 34.30
CA LEU A 9 -19.49 25.58 33.14
C LEU A 9 -19.38 24.06 33.16
N VAL A 10 -20.00 23.47 32.16
CA VAL A 10 -20.11 22.04 31.90
C VAL A 10 -18.72 21.42 31.83
N ALA A 11 -18.45 20.47 32.74
CA ALA A 11 -17.35 19.54 32.63
C ALA A 11 -17.64 18.59 31.47
N SER A 12 -17.18 18.94 30.27
CA SER A 12 -17.17 18.07 29.11
C SER A 12 -15.77 18.01 28.52
N THR A 13 -14.89 17.25 29.16
CA THR A 13 -13.84 16.53 28.45
C THR A 13 -13.96 15.05 28.79
N VAL A 14 -14.63 14.37 27.86
CA VAL A 14 -14.56 12.96 27.57
C VAL A 14 -13.20 12.36 27.94
N LEU A 15 -13.24 11.48 28.93
CA LEU A 15 -12.61 10.16 28.93
C LEU A 15 -11.50 10.01 27.87
N ASN A 16 -10.25 10.26 28.26
CA ASN A 16 -9.13 9.52 27.68
C ASN A 16 -9.32 8.05 28.06
N SER A 17 -10.14 7.34 27.28
CA SER A 17 -10.32 5.91 27.40
C SER A 17 -8.97 5.24 27.18
N CYS A 18 -8.50 4.56 28.22
CA CYS A 18 -7.55 3.46 28.19
C CYS A 18 -6.51 3.52 27.05
N ARG A 19 -5.42 4.27 27.28
CA ARG A 19 -4.16 3.91 26.64
C ARG A 19 -3.81 2.50 27.11
N LYS A 20 -4.06 1.51 26.27
CA LYS A 20 -3.24 0.30 26.28
C LYS A 20 -1.89 0.69 25.70
N ASP A 21 -0.85 0.44 26.47
CA ASP A 21 0.53 0.55 26.05
C ASP A 21 0.83 -0.57 25.04
N ASP A 22 0.57 -0.33 23.75
CA ASP A 22 0.74 -1.35 22.70
C ASP A 22 1.89 -0.97 21.72
N TYR A 23 3.06 -1.57 22.01
CA TYR A 23 4.16 -2.06 21.16
C TYR A 23 4.75 -1.27 19.96
N TYR A 24 4.25 -0.11 19.52
CA TYR A 24 4.92 0.67 18.45
C TYR A 24 4.86 2.17 18.74
N ASN A 25 5.62 2.62 19.72
CA ASN A 25 5.88 4.03 19.99
C ASN A 25 6.79 4.63 18.88
N GLN A 26 6.29 4.84 17.66
CA GLN A 26 7.00 5.61 16.61
C GLN A 26 6.02 6.32 15.66
N ASN A 27 5.76 7.60 15.95
CA ASN A 27 5.79 8.76 15.02
C ASN A 27 4.81 9.87 15.49
N LEU A 28 5.34 11.08 15.64
CA LEU A 28 4.65 12.33 16.02
C LEU A 28 3.61 12.83 15.00
N ILE A 29 3.20 11.97 14.05
CA ILE A 29 2.20 12.32 13.04
C ILE A 29 0.82 12.12 13.68
N PRO A 30 -0.01 13.18 13.79
CA PRO A 30 -1.32 13.08 14.41
C PRO A 30 -2.15 11.99 13.76
N ASN A 31 -2.63 11.04 14.55
CA ASN A 31 -3.62 10.08 14.10
C ASN A 31 -4.97 10.77 13.97
N VAL A 32 -5.56 10.68 12.79
CA VAL A 32 -6.92 11.11 12.50
C VAL A 32 -7.85 9.89 12.44
N ASP A 33 -9.16 10.14 12.49
CA ASP A 33 -10.15 9.08 12.26
C ASP A 33 -10.06 8.53 10.83
N GLN A 34 -10.65 7.35 10.60
CA GLN A 34 -10.56 6.65 9.32
C GLN A 34 -11.16 7.45 8.15
N ALA A 35 -12.26 8.17 8.36
CA ALA A 35 -12.90 8.93 7.30
C ALA A 35 -12.02 10.12 6.86
N THR A 36 -11.42 10.80 7.84
CA THR A 36 -10.43 11.85 7.56
C THR A 36 -9.21 11.30 6.84
N GLN A 37 -8.65 10.15 7.27
CA GLN A 37 -7.51 9.53 6.59
C GLN A 37 -7.85 9.15 5.15
N ASN A 38 -9.05 8.61 4.90
CA ASN A 38 -9.50 8.28 3.55
C ASN A 38 -9.52 9.51 2.64
N SER A 39 -10.02 10.64 3.15
CA SER A 39 -10.01 11.91 2.41
C SER A 39 -8.59 12.43 2.14
N TYR A 40 -7.66 12.20 3.08
CA TYR A 40 -6.27 12.58 2.90
C TYR A 40 -5.59 11.73 1.82
N ASP A 41 -5.77 10.41 1.87
CA ASP A 41 -5.25 9.49 0.87
C ASP A 41 -5.77 9.87 -0.53
N ASP A 42 -7.09 10.06 -0.69
CA ASP A 42 -7.69 10.38 -1.98
C ASP A 42 -7.15 11.69 -2.56
N THR A 43 -6.94 12.70 -1.71
CA THR A 43 -6.38 14.00 -2.14
C THR A 43 -4.92 13.87 -2.56
N ALA A 44 -4.10 13.21 -1.75
CA ALA A 44 -2.68 13.04 -2.02
C ALA A 44 -2.43 12.14 -3.25
N ILE A 45 -3.22 11.08 -3.43
CA ILE A 45 -3.11 10.21 -4.62
C ILE A 45 -3.47 10.98 -5.89
N LYS A 46 -4.53 11.80 -5.85
CA LYS A 46 -4.89 12.65 -7.00
C LYS A 46 -3.73 13.56 -7.41
N ASP A 47 -3.12 14.25 -6.43
CA ASP A 47 -1.96 15.11 -6.68
C ASP A 47 -0.77 14.31 -7.25
N TYR A 48 -0.47 13.14 -6.68
CA TYR A 48 0.57 12.25 -7.19
C TYR A 48 0.35 11.89 -8.66
N LEU A 49 -0.87 11.49 -9.03
CA LEU A 49 -1.20 11.11 -10.40
C LEU A 49 -1.10 12.30 -11.39
N ASP A 50 -1.38 13.52 -10.94
CA ASP A 50 -1.31 14.73 -11.77
C ASP A 50 0.11 15.26 -11.96
N THR A 51 1.03 14.90 -11.06
CA THR A 51 2.42 15.40 -11.01
C THR A 51 3.47 14.38 -11.46
N HIS A 52 3.07 13.17 -11.80
CA HIS A 52 3.97 12.10 -12.19
C HIS A 52 3.62 11.47 -13.55
N TYR A 53 4.61 10.80 -14.15
CA TYR A 53 4.52 10.07 -15.42
C TYR A 53 5.42 8.82 -15.42
N PHE A 54 5.26 7.95 -16.42
CA PHE A 54 6.15 6.83 -16.68
C PHE A 54 7.33 7.26 -17.58
N ASP A 55 8.56 6.93 -17.20
CA ASP A 55 9.70 7.04 -18.12
C ASP A 55 9.71 5.95 -19.21
N ASP A 56 10.75 5.96 -20.05
CA ASP A 56 10.90 5.04 -21.18
C ASP A 56 10.92 3.55 -20.75
N ARG A 57 11.30 3.25 -19.50
CA ARG A 57 11.29 1.88 -18.93
C ARG A 57 10.16 1.65 -17.93
N GLY A 58 9.22 2.60 -17.83
CA GLY A 58 8.07 2.52 -16.95
C GLY A 58 8.34 2.82 -15.49
N LYS A 59 9.49 3.40 -15.12
CA LYS A 59 9.68 3.93 -13.77
C LYS A 59 8.88 5.21 -13.60
N ILE A 60 8.32 5.43 -12.41
CA ILE A 60 7.62 6.68 -12.12
C ILE A 60 8.62 7.83 -11.92
N LYS A 61 8.34 8.97 -12.56
CA LYS A 61 9.08 10.23 -12.45
C LYS A 61 8.13 11.37 -12.16
N THR A 62 8.60 12.35 -11.40
CA THR A 62 7.90 13.63 -11.22
C THR A 62 8.19 14.54 -12.41
N PHE A 63 7.22 15.34 -12.84
CA PHE A 63 7.48 16.39 -13.82
C PHE A 63 8.43 17.45 -13.26
N ASP A 64 9.20 18.08 -14.16
CA ASP A 64 10.13 19.15 -13.85
C ASP A 64 10.14 20.21 -14.99
N ASP A 65 11.07 21.17 -14.94
CA ASP A 65 11.14 22.23 -15.96
C ASP A 65 11.48 21.72 -17.37
N THR A 66 12.12 20.56 -17.47
CA THR A 66 12.54 19.92 -18.74
C THR A 66 11.52 18.89 -19.20
N ASN A 67 10.93 18.14 -18.27
CA ASN A 67 9.97 17.08 -18.50
C ASN A 67 8.60 17.57 -18.05
N LYS A 68 7.88 18.21 -18.95
CA LYS A 68 6.51 18.70 -18.73
C LYS A 68 5.48 17.71 -19.27
N PRO A 69 4.22 17.79 -18.83
CA PRO A 69 3.15 17.00 -19.43
C PRO A 69 3.02 17.26 -20.94
N ASP A 70 3.19 16.21 -21.73
CA ASP A 70 3.05 16.22 -23.19
C ASP A 70 2.70 14.79 -23.69
N ASP A 71 2.73 14.58 -25.01
CA ASP A 71 2.43 13.27 -25.61
C ASP A 71 3.46 12.18 -25.26
N LYS A 72 4.69 12.57 -24.88
CA LYS A 72 5.74 11.65 -24.46
C LYS A 72 5.65 11.35 -22.97
N ASN A 73 5.48 12.39 -22.15
CA ASN A 73 5.41 12.34 -20.70
C ASN A 73 3.95 12.52 -20.26
N VAL A 74 3.15 11.49 -20.53
CA VAL A 74 1.70 11.50 -20.23
C VAL A 74 1.47 11.42 -18.72
N LYS A 75 0.64 12.30 -18.17
CA LYS A 75 0.26 12.27 -16.75
C LYS A 75 -0.38 10.94 -16.39
N LEU A 76 -0.01 10.38 -15.23
CA LEU A 76 -0.64 9.15 -14.74
C LEU A 76 -2.16 9.32 -14.55
N SER A 77 -2.62 10.51 -14.16
CA SER A 77 -4.06 10.81 -13.97
C SER A 77 -4.90 10.59 -15.23
N THR A 78 -4.32 10.74 -16.42
CA THR A 78 -5.03 10.49 -17.69
C THR A 78 -5.18 9.00 -18.02
N LEU A 79 -4.35 8.16 -17.42
CA LEU A 79 -4.31 6.71 -17.64
C LEU A 79 -4.93 5.92 -16.48
N ALA A 80 -5.09 6.56 -15.32
CA ALA A 80 -5.53 5.96 -14.09
C ALA A 80 -7.01 5.54 -14.12
N LYS A 81 -7.30 4.42 -13.47
CA LYS A 81 -8.66 3.94 -13.24
C LYS A 81 -8.82 3.56 -11.77
N THR A 82 -9.95 3.94 -11.18
CA THR A 82 -10.26 3.70 -9.77
C THR A 82 -11.31 2.60 -9.63
N LEU A 83 -11.05 1.65 -8.73
CA LEU A 83 -11.94 0.55 -8.38
C LEU A 83 -12.89 0.94 -7.23
N PRO A 84 -13.99 0.20 -6.99
CA PRO A 84 -14.94 0.50 -5.92
C PRO A 84 -14.32 0.56 -4.50
N SER A 85 -13.26 -0.20 -4.25
CA SER A 85 -12.47 -0.15 -3.01
C SER A 85 -11.69 1.16 -2.83
N GLY A 86 -11.55 1.93 -3.91
CA GLY A 86 -10.68 3.09 -3.99
C GLY A 86 -9.28 2.78 -4.50
N VAL A 87 -8.95 1.52 -4.77
CA VAL A 87 -7.66 1.15 -5.39
C VAL A 87 -7.56 1.77 -6.78
N ILE A 88 -6.37 2.25 -7.11
CA ILE A 88 -6.08 2.85 -8.41
C ILE A 88 -5.09 1.94 -9.13
N TYR A 89 -5.34 1.70 -10.41
CA TYR A 89 -4.38 1.06 -11.29
C TYR A 89 -4.14 1.91 -12.53
N VAL A 90 -2.90 1.89 -13.00
CA VAL A 90 -2.45 2.59 -14.20
C VAL A 90 -1.73 1.58 -15.09
N VAL A 91 -2.37 1.19 -16.19
CA VAL A 91 -1.75 0.33 -17.19
C VAL A 91 -0.86 1.19 -18.08
N ARG A 92 0.43 0.89 -18.13
CA ARG A 92 1.32 1.61 -19.04
C ARG A 92 0.99 1.22 -20.50
N PRO A 93 0.77 2.20 -21.39
CA PRO A 93 0.50 1.93 -22.79
C PRO A 93 1.61 1.09 -23.43
N ASN A 94 1.23 0.12 -24.26
CA ASN A 94 2.15 -0.74 -25.02
C ASN A 94 3.16 -1.54 -24.18
N ALA A 95 2.93 -1.70 -22.87
CA ALA A 95 3.81 -2.43 -21.95
C ALA A 95 3.18 -3.71 -21.39
N GLN A 96 2.03 -4.14 -21.90
CA GLN A 96 1.42 -5.44 -21.55
C GLN A 96 1.90 -6.54 -22.52
N PRO A 97 2.02 -7.79 -22.06
CA PRO A 97 2.34 -8.91 -22.93
C PRO A 97 1.20 -9.18 -23.93
N THR A 98 1.54 -9.42 -25.20
CA THR A 98 0.55 -9.82 -26.21
C THR A 98 -0.11 -11.17 -25.86
N ASN A 99 0.70 -12.13 -25.40
CA ASN A 99 0.27 -13.48 -24.99
C ASN A 99 0.64 -13.73 -23.52
N GLY A 100 0.06 -12.93 -22.61
CA GLY A 100 0.30 -13.08 -21.17
C GLY A 100 -0.70 -13.99 -20.46
N THR A 101 -0.31 -14.45 -19.28
CA THR A 101 -1.15 -15.27 -18.39
C THR A 101 -1.94 -14.38 -17.45
N ASP A 102 -3.21 -14.68 -17.24
CA ASP A 102 -4.03 -13.96 -16.28
C ASP A 102 -3.61 -14.29 -14.83
N VAL A 103 -3.75 -13.31 -13.94
CA VAL A 103 -3.55 -13.50 -12.50
C VAL A 103 -4.87 -13.85 -11.84
N LYS A 104 -4.86 -14.87 -10.98
CA LYS A 104 -5.98 -15.36 -10.16
C LYS A 104 -5.62 -15.29 -8.68
N ASP A 105 -6.63 -15.33 -7.82
CA ASP A 105 -6.53 -15.06 -6.38
C ASP A 105 -5.44 -15.83 -5.62
N LYS A 106 -5.10 -17.04 -6.08
CA LYS A 106 -4.14 -17.91 -5.41
C LYS A 106 -2.94 -18.26 -6.28
N ASN A 107 -2.65 -17.51 -7.34
CA ASN A 107 -1.48 -17.84 -8.15
C ASN A 107 -0.18 -17.66 -7.36
N VAL A 108 0.87 -18.37 -7.77
CA VAL A 108 2.25 -17.98 -7.47
C VAL A 108 2.61 -16.85 -8.43
N LEU A 109 3.08 -15.72 -7.88
CA LEU A 109 3.52 -14.58 -8.67
C LEU A 109 5.04 -14.43 -8.64
N GLN A 110 5.59 -14.04 -9.78
CA GLN A 110 6.96 -13.57 -9.89
C GLN A 110 6.91 -12.10 -10.31
N ILE A 111 7.35 -11.20 -9.43
CA ILE A 111 7.17 -9.76 -9.60
C ILE A 111 8.48 -9.00 -9.42
N MET A 112 8.83 -8.17 -10.39
CA MET A 112 9.86 -7.15 -10.21
C MET A 112 9.21 -5.80 -10.00
N GLN A 113 9.65 -5.04 -9.00
CA GLN A 113 8.97 -3.80 -8.63
C GLN A 113 9.88 -2.78 -7.95
N VAL A 114 9.44 -1.53 -7.99
CA VAL A 114 9.78 -0.47 -7.06
C VAL A 114 8.51 -0.23 -6.23
N ALA A 115 8.51 -0.66 -4.96
CA ALA A 115 7.38 -0.45 -4.08
C ALA A 115 7.75 0.31 -2.81
N PHE A 116 6.89 1.25 -2.44
CA PHE A 116 7.01 2.04 -1.22
C PHE A 116 5.63 2.25 -0.60
N ALA A 117 5.64 2.55 0.69
CA ALA A 117 4.47 2.93 1.45
C ALA A 117 4.63 4.39 1.91
N THR A 118 3.59 5.20 1.85
CA THR A 118 3.62 6.58 2.37
C THR A 118 2.30 6.96 3.01
N ARG A 119 2.35 7.85 3.99
CA ARG A 119 1.17 8.32 4.71
C ARG A 119 0.77 9.70 4.22
N ALA A 120 -0.50 9.88 3.88
CA ALA A 120 -1.05 11.20 3.59
C ALA A 120 -1.32 11.94 4.90
N ILE A 121 -0.89 13.19 4.99
CA ILE A 121 -1.11 14.07 6.14
C ILE A 121 -1.59 15.44 5.68
N LYS A 122 -2.23 16.17 6.58
CA LYS A 122 -2.43 17.61 6.42
C LYS A 122 -1.21 18.35 6.99
N GLY A 123 -0.45 18.99 6.11
CA GLY A 123 0.72 19.79 6.44
C GLY A 123 0.38 21.08 7.19
N THR A 124 1.41 21.79 7.65
CA THR A 124 1.25 23.06 8.37
C THR A 124 0.72 24.20 7.50
N ASP A 125 0.79 24.06 6.19
CA ASP A 125 0.24 24.99 5.19
C ASP A 125 -1.20 24.61 4.77
N ASP A 126 -1.88 23.78 5.56
CA ASP A 126 -3.19 23.22 5.33
C ASP A 126 -3.32 22.34 4.06
N LYS A 127 -2.22 22.04 3.37
CA LYS A 127 -2.23 21.15 2.20
C LYS A 127 -2.12 19.70 2.61
N ILE A 128 -2.82 18.84 1.88
CA ILE A 128 -2.70 17.41 2.04
C ILE A 128 -1.56 16.91 1.15
N VAL A 129 -0.58 16.25 1.74
CA VAL A 129 0.60 15.74 1.05
C VAL A 129 0.99 14.37 1.57
N PHE A 130 1.68 13.60 0.74
CA PHE A 130 2.37 12.39 1.18
C PHE A 130 3.64 12.74 1.96
N THR A 131 3.86 12.06 3.08
CA THR A 131 5.07 12.16 3.90
C THR A 131 5.52 10.79 4.39
N GLY A 132 6.71 10.74 4.98
CA GLY A 132 7.22 9.54 5.64
C GLY A 132 7.27 8.33 4.72
N SER A 133 7.81 8.48 3.51
CA SER A 133 7.92 7.37 2.57
C SER A 133 8.85 6.29 3.11
N LEU A 134 8.35 5.06 3.20
CA LEU A 134 9.06 3.87 3.63
C LEU A 134 9.26 2.95 2.42
N PRO A 135 10.50 2.51 2.13
CA PRO A 135 10.71 1.44 1.16
C PRO A 135 9.95 0.19 1.62
N PHE A 136 9.12 -0.38 0.75
CA PHE A 136 8.38 -1.61 1.04
C PHE A 136 9.13 -2.81 0.48
N PHE A 137 9.24 -2.90 -0.83
CA PHE A 137 10.03 -3.92 -1.52
C PHE A 137 10.49 -3.40 -2.88
N ASN A 138 11.81 -3.28 -3.08
CA ASN A 138 12.38 -2.82 -4.33
C ASN A 138 13.37 -3.86 -4.86
N THR A 139 13.02 -4.52 -5.96
CA THR A 139 13.88 -5.48 -6.65
C THR A 139 14.56 -4.87 -7.87
N VAL A 140 13.97 -3.82 -8.45
CA VAL A 140 14.51 -3.13 -9.63
C VAL A 140 15.84 -2.43 -9.31
N ASP A 141 15.93 -1.75 -8.17
CA ASP A 141 17.12 -1.00 -7.79
C ASP A 141 18.12 -1.80 -6.93
N GLN A 142 17.75 -3.03 -6.53
CA GLN A 142 18.53 -3.86 -5.58
C GLN A 142 19.01 -5.21 -6.14
N GLY A 143 19.12 -5.34 -7.46
CA GLY A 143 19.73 -6.53 -8.07
C GLY A 143 18.99 -7.09 -9.28
N GLY A 144 17.77 -6.60 -9.58
CA GLY A 144 17.06 -6.92 -10.81
C GLY A 144 16.60 -8.38 -10.89
N VAL A 145 16.29 -9.02 -9.76
CA VAL A 145 15.70 -10.37 -9.72
C VAL A 145 14.27 -10.27 -9.24
N ALA A 146 13.33 -10.85 -9.98
CA ALA A 146 11.92 -10.85 -9.58
C ALA A 146 11.73 -11.56 -8.23
N LYS A 147 10.93 -10.96 -7.36
CA LYS A 147 10.49 -11.56 -6.09
C LYS A 147 9.53 -12.69 -6.40
N ASP A 148 9.89 -13.88 -5.94
CA ASP A 148 9.01 -15.05 -5.96
C ASP A 148 8.05 -15.03 -4.77
N ASP A 149 6.79 -15.30 -5.08
CA ASP A 149 5.68 -15.57 -4.17
C ASP A 149 5.54 -14.56 -3.01
N PRO A 150 5.20 -13.29 -3.31
CA PRO A 150 5.13 -12.26 -2.28
C PRO A 150 4.01 -12.50 -1.27
N LEU A 151 4.35 -12.43 0.02
CA LEU A 151 3.41 -12.65 1.13
C LEU A 151 2.26 -11.62 1.18
N TRP A 152 2.48 -10.41 0.66
CA TRP A 152 1.44 -9.39 0.56
C TRP A 152 0.43 -9.67 -0.56
N PHE A 153 0.67 -10.69 -1.40
CA PHE A 153 -0.30 -11.21 -2.36
C PHE A 153 -0.99 -12.48 -1.87
N TYR A 154 -0.25 -13.41 -1.26
CA TYR A 154 -0.83 -14.64 -0.72
C TYR A 154 0.04 -15.18 0.42
N ALA A 155 -0.59 -15.41 1.57
CA ALA A 155 0.04 -16.01 2.73
C ALA A 155 -0.36 -17.49 2.85
N LYS A 156 0.67 -18.35 2.88
CA LYS A 156 0.49 -19.81 3.00
C LYS A 156 -0.12 -20.16 4.36
N LYS A 157 -1.00 -21.17 4.39
CA LYS A 157 -1.67 -21.62 5.63
C LYS A 157 -0.68 -21.94 6.75
N ALA A 158 0.45 -22.59 6.40
CA ALA A 158 1.49 -22.93 7.36
C ALA A 158 2.15 -21.69 7.99
N LEU A 159 2.34 -20.62 7.22
CA LEU A 159 2.90 -19.37 7.73
C LEU A 159 1.93 -18.71 8.71
N ILE A 160 0.66 -18.59 8.34
CA ILE A 160 -0.40 -18.04 9.19
C ILE A 160 -0.44 -18.74 10.56
N ALA A 161 -0.46 -20.08 10.56
CA ALA A 161 -0.47 -20.87 11.79
C ALA A 161 0.81 -20.68 12.61
N SER A 162 1.98 -20.64 11.96
CA SER A 162 3.26 -20.43 12.65
C SER A 162 3.36 -19.05 13.30
N GLU A 163 2.81 -18.02 12.65
CA GLU A 163 2.87 -16.65 13.14
C GLU A 163 1.88 -16.42 14.29
N GLN A 164 0.66 -16.99 14.22
CA GLN A 164 -0.25 -17.00 15.36
C GLN A 164 0.42 -17.61 16.60
N LYS A 165 1.06 -18.77 16.44
CA LYS A 165 1.78 -19.44 17.52
C LYS A 165 2.91 -18.57 18.08
N ARG A 166 3.64 -17.86 17.21
CA ARG A 166 4.71 -16.94 17.62
C ARG A 166 4.16 -15.80 18.47
N LEU A 167 3.06 -15.17 18.06
CA LEU A 167 2.42 -14.07 18.80
C LEU A 167 1.86 -14.53 20.16
N ASP A 168 1.18 -15.68 20.19
CA ASP A 168 0.63 -16.24 21.43
C ASP A 168 1.73 -16.57 22.45
N ALA A 169 2.90 -17.01 21.98
CA ALA A 169 4.05 -17.28 22.84
C ALA A 169 4.77 -16.00 23.31
N ALA A 170 4.77 -14.95 22.50
CA ALA A 170 5.46 -13.70 22.79
C ALA A 170 4.67 -12.75 23.69
N THR A 171 3.35 -12.89 23.78
CA THR A 171 2.48 -11.93 24.49
C THR A 171 1.39 -12.65 25.28
N THR A 172 1.46 -12.55 26.61
CA THR A 172 0.40 -13.03 27.51
C THR A 172 -0.92 -12.34 27.18
N ASN A 173 -1.98 -13.13 26.93
CA ASN A 173 -3.30 -12.65 26.49
C ASN A 173 -3.30 -11.93 25.13
N ASN A 174 -2.50 -12.41 24.16
CA ASN A 174 -2.56 -11.94 22.78
C ASN A 174 -4.01 -11.94 22.25
N THR A 175 -4.48 -10.78 21.75
CA THR A 175 -5.81 -10.65 21.12
C THR A 175 -5.74 -10.54 19.61
N VAL A 176 -4.54 -10.51 19.01
CA VAL A 176 -4.36 -10.45 17.56
C VAL A 176 -4.68 -11.81 16.96
N LYS A 177 -5.61 -11.80 16.00
CA LYS A 177 -5.91 -12.96 15.15
C LYS A 177 -5.13 -12.83 13.86
N VAL A 178 -4.26 -13.80 13.59
CA VAL A 178 -3.51 -13.90 12.35
C VAL A 178 -4.36 -14.63 11.32
N THR A 179 -4.81 -13.88 10.32
CA THR A 179 -5.55 -14.36 9.14
C THR A 179 -4.81 -13.92 7.87
N ASN A 180 -5.34 -14.24 6.69
CA ASN A 180 -4.79 -13.77 5.42
C ASN A 180 -4.58 -12.25 5.39
N SER A 181 -5.58 -11.47 5.84
CA SER A 181 -5.53 -10.01 5.96
C SER A 181 -4.43 -9.45 6.87
N TYR A 182 -3.82 -10.28 7.73
CA TYR A 182 -2.66 -9.86 8.52
C TYR A 182 -1.43 -9.67 7.61
N PHE A 183 -1.33 -10.41 6.51
CA PHE A 183 -0.21 -10.35 5.57
C PHE A 183 -0.62 -9.69 4.25
N GLU A 184 -1.73 -10.15 3.69
CA GLU A 184 -2.16 -9.82 2.33
C GLU A 184 -2.71 -8.40 2.26
N ILE A 185 -2.38 -7.70 1.17
CA ILE A 185 -2.91 -6.38 0.85
C ILE A 185 -4.06 -6.60 -0.13
N GLU A 186 -5.29 -6.58 0.36
CA GLU A 186 -6.50 -6.91 -0.41
C GLU A 186 -6.64 -6.05 -1.66
N GLY A 187 -6.35 -4.75 -1.57
CA GLY A 187 -6.38 -3.86 -2.71
C GLY A 187 -5.32 -4.18 -3.78
N PHE A 188 -4.16 -4.71 -3.39
CA PHE A 188 -3.16 -5.20 -4.34
C PHE A 188 -3.70 -6.44 -5.07
N GLN A 189 -4.28 -7.40 -4.33
CA GLN A 189 -4.89 -8.60 -4.93
C GLN A 189 -5.99 -8.23 -5.91
N GLU A 190 -6.84 -7.26 -5.58
CA GLU A 190 -7.91 -6.78 -6.46
C GLU A 190 -7.37 -6.27 -7.80
N ALA A 191 -6.41 -5.35 -7.75
CA ALA A 191 -5.91 -4.68 -8.95
C ALA A 191 -4.91 -5.49 -9.77
N ILE A 192 -4.10 -6.36 -9.15
CA ILE A 192 -3.08 -7.13 -9.89
C ILE A 192 -3.70 -8.09 -10.92
N LYS A 193 -4.96 -8.51 -10.69
CA LYS A 193 -5.76 -9.31 -11.63
C LYS A 193 -6.11 -8.59 -12.94
N LEU A 194 -5.94 -7.27 -12.99
CA LEU A 194 -6.19 -6.45 -14.18
C LEU A 194 -4.97 -6.38 -15.11
N PHE A 195 -3.86 -7.01 -14.71
CA PHE A 195 -2.63 -7.12 -15.47
C PHE A 195 -2.40 -8.57 -15.88
N LYS A 196 -1.75 -8.75 -17.03
CA LYS A 196 -1.28 -10.07 -17.47
C LYS A 196 0.19 -10.24 -17.12
N SER A 197 0.58 -11.43 -16.67
CA SER A 197 1.98 -11.76 -16.47
C SER A 197 2.66 -12.09 -17.79
N PHE A 198 3.94 -11.76 -17.88
CA PHE A 198 4.81 -12.28 -18.92
C PHE A 198 5.15 -13.76 -18.64
N THR A 199 5.99 -14.33 -19.50
CA THR A 199 6.66 -15.64 -19.32
C THR A 199 8.16 -15.44 -19.42
N ASN A 200 8.66 -14.39 -18.76
CA ASN A 200 10.06 -13.98 -18.86
C ASN A 200 10.90 -14.71 -17.81
N ASP A 201 12.18 -14.93 -18.11
CA ASP A 201 13.15 -15.34 -17.08
C ASP A 201 13.22 -14.27 -15.97
N VAL A 202 13.23 -14.68 -14.71
CA VAL A 202 13.18 -13.78 -13.53
C VAL A 202 14.33 -12.79 -13.42
N THR A 203 15.40 -12.96 -14.21
CA THR A 203 16.56 -12.07 -14.31
C THR A 203 16.54 -11.18 -15.55
N ALA A 204 15.58 -11.38 -16.46
CA ALA A 204 15.47 -10.57 -17.66
C ALA A 204 15.26 -9.09 -17.31
N ASN A 205 15.76 -8.19 -18.15
CA ASN A 205 15.62 -6.75 -17.93
C ASN A 205 14.15 -6.34 -17.80
N TYR A 206 13.87 -5.46 -16.84
CA TYR A 206 12.53 -4.91 -16.68
C TYR A 206 12.18 -3.87 -17.75
N ASN A 207 10.90 -3.81 -18.05
CA ASN A 207 10.18 -2.74 -18.71
C ASN A 207 8.81 -2.62 -18.01
N LEU A 208 8.75 -1.85 -16.92
CA LEU A 208 7.63 -1.88 -15.97
C LEU A 208 6.31 -1.64 -16.70
N GLN A 209 5.33 -2.49 -16.38
CA GLN A 209 4.07 -2.60 -17.12
C GLN A 209 2.94 -1.75 -16.54
N GLY A 210 3.13 -1.23 -15.32
CA GLY A 210 2.13 -0.38 -14.70
C GLY A 210 2.44 0.03 -13.26
N LEU A 211 1.42 0.62 -12.66
CA LEU A 211 1.39 1.10 -11.29
C LEU A 211 0.07 0.68 -10.64
N ILE A 212 0.14 0.18 -9.41
CA ILE A 212 -1.01 0.01 -8.52
C ILE A 212 -0.79 0.91 -7.31
N ILE A 213 -1.80 1.71 -6.96
CA ILE A 213 -1.84 2.50 -5.73
C ILE A 213 -2.98 1.98 -4.88
N VAL A 214 -2.64 1.49 -3.68
CA VAL A 214 -3.60 1.00 -2.70
C VAL A 214 -3.74 2.04 -1.59
N PRO A 215 -4.88 2.75 -1.47
CA PRO A 215 -5.11 3.66 -0.36
C PRO A 215 -5.14 2.87 0.96
N SER A 216 -4.88 3.53 2.09
CA SER A 216 -4.71 2.83 3.37
C SER A 216 -5.90 1.98 3.77
N ARG A 217 -7.12 2.43 3.46
CA ARG A 217 -8.39 1.69 3.67
C ARG A 217 -8.51 0.36 2.94
N ALA A 218 -7.78 0.18 1.84
CA ALA A 218 -7.74 -1.05 1.05
C ALA A 218 -6.44 -1.84 1.27
N ALA A 219 -5.62 -1.38 2.21
CA ALA A 219 -4.44 -2.08 2.71
C ALA A 219 -4.69 -2.51 4.16
N PHE A 220 -3.99 -1.91 5.14
CA PHE A 220 -4.09 -2.30 6.55
C PHE A 220 -4.89 -1.33 7.41
N ALA A 221 -5.35 -0.19 6.89
CA ALA A 221 -6.09 0.82 7.64
C ALA A 221 -5.53 1.02 9.06
N LYS A 222 -6.30 0.68 10.10
CA LYS A 222 -5.86 0.65 11.51
C LYS A 222 -5.77 -0.77 12.08
N ASP A 223 -5.85 -1.79 11.23
CA ASP A 223 -5.85 -3.19 11.61
C ASP A 223 -4.44 -3.70 11.95
N PRO A 224 -4.33 -4.73 12.82
CA PRO A 224 -3.08 -5.44 13.03
C PRO A 224 -2.57 -6.05 11.71
N HIS A 225 -1.28 -5.88 11.44
CA HIS A 225 -0.65 -6.38 10.22
C HIS A 225 0.75 -6.93 10.49
N TYR A 226 1.27 -7.69 9.53
CA TYR A 226 2.61 -8.25 9.54
C TYR A 226 3.64 -7.12 9.45
N ASN A 227 4.74 -7.28 10.18
CA ASN A 227 5.80 -6.29 10.20
C ASN A 227 6.74 -6.49 9.01
N TYR A 228 6.41 -5.86 7.87
CA TYR A 228 7.23 -5.93 6.65
C TYR A 228 8.51 -5.09 6.70
N VAL A 229 8.49 -3.96 7.42
CA VAL A 229 9.53 -2.91 7.27
C VAL A 229 10.10 -2.41 8.60
N GLY A 230 9.80 -3.08 9.71
CA GLY A 230 10.23 -2.66 11.05
C GLY A 230 9.37 -1.57 11.70
N ALA A 231 8.26 -1.16 11.07
CA ALA A 231 7.38 -0.10 11.54
C ALA A 231 5.89 -0.47 11.33
N SER A 232 5.01 0.21 12.06
CA SER A 232 3.58 0.16 11.75
C SER A 232 3.32 0.77 10.37
N LEU A 233 2.48 0.09 9.60
CA LEU A 233 2.00 0.47 8.28
C LEU A 233 0.52 0.90 8.35
N ASN A 234 0.01 1.20 9.55
CA ASN A 234 -1.32 1.76 9.69
C ASN A 234 -1.39 3.16 9.10
N ASP A 235 -2.50 3.46 8.42
CA ASP A 235 -2.73 4.69 7.65
C ASP A 235 -1.75 4.88 6.46
N TYR A 236 -0.96 3.87 6.08
CA TYR A 236 -0.09 3.97 4.89
C TYR A 236 -0.82 3.55 3.62
N SER A 237 -0.67 4.36 2.57
CA SER A 237 -0.98 4.00 1.20
C SER A 237 0.24 3.33 0.55
N PHE A 238 0.01 2.35 -0.31
CA PHE A 238 1.07 1.56 -0.96
C PHE A 238 1.12 1.82 -2.45
N PHE A 239 2.33 1.94 -2.98
CA PHE A 239 2.61 2.15 -4.39
C PHE A 239 3.42 0.97 -4.90
N PHE A 240 2.94 0.32 -5.95
CA PHE A 240 3.61 -0.79 -6.61
C PHE A 240 3.83 -0.42 -8.07
N ASN A 241 5.05 -0.06 -8.47
CA ASN A 241 5.42 0.13 -9.87
C ASN A 241 6.20 -1.10 -10.34
N PHE A 242 5.63 -1.90 -11.25
CA PHE A 242 6.02 -3.31 -11.37
C PHE A 242 6.00 -3.86 -12.79
N GLN A 243 6.58 -5.04 -12.93
CA GLN A 243 6.38 -6.00 -14.01
C GLN A 243 6.24 -7.41 -13.42
N LEU A 244 5.25 -8.17 -13.91
CA LEU A 244 5.04 -9.57 -13.62
C LEU A 244 5.82 -10.44 -14.61
N TYR A 245 6.69 -11.28 -14.11
CA TYR A 245 7.52 -12.19 -14.91
C TYR A 245 6.85 -13.53 -15.13
N GLY A 246 5.94 -13.91 -14.24
CA GLY A 246 5.20 -15.15 -14.29
C GLY A 246 4.03 -15.15 -13.31
N SER A 247 2.99 -15.89 -13.70
CA SER A 247 1.84 -16.25 -12.88
C SER A 247 1.49 -17.69 -13.19
N ARG A 248 1.31 -18.52 -12.15
CA ARG A 248 0.89 -19.93 -12.31
C ARG A 248 0.02 -20.39 -11.16
N GLU A 249 -0.76 -21.45 -11.41
CA GLU A 249 -1.49 -22.13 -10.34
C GLU A 249 -0.53 -22.64 -9.26
N ARG A 250 -0.97 -22.55 -8.01
CA ARG A 250 -0.29 -23.19 -6.88
C ARG A 250 -0.48 -24.69 -6.96
N THR A 251 0.57 -25.40 -6.57
CA THR A 251 0.47 -26.82 -6.24
C THR A 251 -0.14 -27.00 -4.84
N PRO A 252 -0.71 -28.16 -4.50
CA PRO A 252 -1.26 -28.41 -3.16
C PRO A 252 -0.25 -28.20 -2.02
N SER A 253 1.04 -28.40 -2.27
CA SER A 253 2.12 -28.14 -1.29
C SER A 253 2.44 -26.65 -1.08
N GLU A 254 1.94 -25.78 -1.94
CA GLU A 254 2.18 -24.33 -1.91
C GLU A 254 1.00 -23.53 -1.32
N GLU A 255 -0.07 -24.20 -0.92
CA GLU A 255 -1.26 -23.60 -0.29
C GLU A 255 -1.10 -23.24 1.19
#